data_AF-A0A1C6DRZ7-F1
#
_entry.id   AF-A0A1C6DRZ7-F1
#
_cell.length_a   1.000
_cell.length_b   1.000
_cell.length_c   1.000
_cell.angle_alpha   90.00
_cell.angle_beta   90.00
_cell.angle_gamma   90.00
#
_symmetry.space_group_name_H-M   'P 1'
#
loop_
_entity.id
_entity.type
_entity.pdbx_description
1 polymer ?
#
loop_
_entity_poly.entity_id
_entity_poly.type
_entity_poly.pdbx_seq_one_letter_code
_entity_poly.pdbx_strand_id
1 'polypeptide(L)'
;MLKSKLVLSIILIVACLAQLFSCVFQGDFQNAFMIGLAPSDYGLEITKFLPLLLPVCFILFFTSGSIENLKQGYGKMLIVRNYSKTVLILKRCLNNFIALICIVLFQFIIFFVARESMTPVESGTLKSLIMYFLTIFSLIVIQSLLEISIPAHIVNIGIFTYCFIAYYLVQNFVDAPIWKMILFPSLMFGMQNGAVSGESIYYGYLLFIVALNALCIFILNLRFKKTDIF
;
A
#
# COMPACT_ATOMS: atom_id res chain seq x y z
N MET A 1 -17.08 -1.41 16.58
CA MET A 1 -16.00 -1.70 15.61
C MET A 1 -16.41 -2.61 14.46
N LEU A 2 -17.16 -3.72 14.65
CA LEU A 2 -17.49 -4.66 13.56
C LEU A 2 -18.29 -4.02 12.39
N LYS A 3 -19.31 -3.22 12.69
CA LYS A 3 -20.14 -2.54 11.66
C LYS A 3 -19.33 -1.58 10.77
N SER A 4 -18.36 -0.86 11.32
CA SER A 4 -17.50 0.07 10.57
C SER A 4 -16.52 -0.68 9.64
N LYS A 5 -15.96 -1.81 10.08
CA LYS A 5 -15.08 -2.63 9.23
C LYS A 5 -15.83 -3.30 8.09
N LEU A 6 -17.09 -3.69 8.30
CA LEU A 6 -17.93 -4.27 7.26
C LEU A 6 -18.25 -3.23 6.18
N VAL A 7 -18.60 -2.00 6.57
CA VAL A 7 -18.78 -0.88 5.63
C VAL A 7 -17.49 -0.61 4.85
N LEU A 8 -16.33 -0.54 5.51
CA LEU A 8 -15.03 -0.37 4.85
C LEU A 8 -14.71 -1.50 3.87
N SER A 9 -15.03 -2.76 4.20
CA SER A 9 -14.84 -3.88 3.27
C SER A 9 -15.74 -3.79 2.04
N ILE A 10 -17.00 -3.36 2.19
CA ILE A 10 -17.90 -3.14 1.05
C ILE A 10 -17.33 -2.02 0.16
N ILE A 11 -16.90 -0.91 0.75
CA ILE A 11 -16.33 0.21 0.00
C ILE A 11 -15.05 -0.22 -0.74
N LEU A 12 -14.20 -1.03 -0.10
CA LEU A 12 -13.00 -1.58 -0.73
C LEU A 12 -13.34 -2.47 -1.94
N ILE A 13 -14.38 -3.30 -1.85
CA ILE A 13 -14.85 -4.10 -2.98
C ILE A 13 -15.32 -3.21 -4.13
N VAL A 14 -16.14 -2.19 -3.83
CA VAL A 14 -16.60 -1.21 -4.82
C VAL A 14 -15.42 -0.47 -5.45
N ALA A 15 -14.41 -0.12 -4.66
CA ALA A 15 -13.19 0.52 -5.12
C ALA A 15 -12.39 -0.36 -6.09
N CYS A 16 -12.20 -1.64 -5.77
CA CYS A 16 -11.53 -2.60 -6.65
C CYS A 16 -12.30 -2.82 -7.96
N LEU A 17 -13.64 -2.87 -7.90
CA LEU A 17 -14.48 -2.98 -9.10
C LEU A 17 -14.39 -1.71 -9.96
N ALA A 18 -14.43 -0.52 -9.35
CA ALA A 18 -14.27 0.75 -10.06
C ALA A 18 -12.91 0.85 -10.75
N GLN A 19 -11.84 0.39 -10.08
CA GLN A 19 -10.51 0.29 -10.67
C GLN A 19 -10.51 -0.64 -11.89
N LEU A 20 -11.10 -1.84 -11.77
CA LEU A 20 -11.20 -2.78 -12.88
C LEU A 20 -11.95 -2.18 -14.07
N PHE A 21 -13.13 -1.59 -13.84
CA PHE A 21 -13.88 -0.95 -14.92
C PHE A 21 -13.06 0.11 -15.64
N SER A 22 -12.37 0.98 -14.88
CA SER A 22 -11.48 2.00 -15.46
C SER A 22 -10.39 1.37 -16.34
N CYS A 23 -9.70 0.34 -15.85
CA CYS A 23 -8.60 -0.30 -16.58
C CYS A 23 -9.10 -1.03 -17.84
N VAL A 24 -10.27 -1.67 -17.78
CA VAL A 24 -10.88 -2.36 -18.94
C VAL A 24 -11.25 -1.35 -20.04
N PHE A 25 -11.90 -0.24 -19.69
CA PHE A 25 -12.30 0.77 -20.68
C PHE A 25 -11.13 1.55 -21.28
N GLN A 26 -10.01 1.64 -20.55
CA GLN A 26 -8.81 2.34 -21.01
C GLN A 26 -7.88 1.45 -21.84
N GLY A 27 -8.16 0.14 -21.94
CA GLY A 27 -7.32 -0.79 -22.70
C GLY A 27 -5.96 -1.06 -22.05
N ASP A 28 -5.88 -0.94 -20.72
CA ASP A 28 -4.64 -1.09 -19.97
C ASP A 28 -4.15 -2.56 -19.94
N PHE A 29 -2.94 -2.74 -19.40
CA PHE A 29 -2.32 -4.05 -19.20
C PHE A 29 -3.09 -4.95 -18.25
N GLN A 30 -3.00 -6.25 -18.49
CA GLN A 30 -3.45 -7.27 -17.54
C GLN A 30 -2.84 -7.03 -16.16
N ASN A 31 -3.67 -7.02 -15.11
CA ASN A 31 -3.25 -6.66 -13.75
C ASN A 31 -2.70 -5.22 -13.64
N ALA A 32 -3.30 -4.27 -14.33
CA ALA A 32 -2.94 -2.85 -14.27
C ALA A 32 -2.74 -2.33 -12.84
N PHE A 33 -3.47 -2.84 -11.84
CA PHE A 33 -3.31 -2.47 -10.43
C PHE A 33 -1.89 -2.66 -9.87
N MET A 34 -1.11 -3.63 -10.39
CA MET A 34 0.27 -3.88 -9.97
C MET A 34 1.30 -3.44 -11.03
N ILE A 35 0.89 -3.24 -12.27
CA ILE A 35 1.78 -2.88 -13.38
C ILE A 35 1.89 -1.36 -13.53
N GLY A 36 0.79 -0.65 -13.29
CA GLY A 36 0.68 0.78 -13.54
C GLY A 36 0.43 1.09 -15.02
N LEU A 37 0.44 2.39 -15.32
CA LEU A 37 0.17 2.92 -16.65
C LEU A 37 1.45 3.01 -17.51
N ALA A 38 1.31 2.89 -18.83
CA ALA A 38 2.41 3.03 -19.78
C ALA A 38 3.05 4.44 -19.74
N PRO A 39 4.36 4.59 -19.97
CA PRO A 39 5.05 5.88 -19.79
C PRO A 39 4.84 6.99 -20.85
N SER A 40 3.98 6.89 -21.87
CA SER A 40 4.13 7.80 -23.03
C SER A 40 2.90 8.48 -23.65
N ASP A 41 1.66 8.22 -23.24
CA ASP A 41 0.48 8.81 -23.95
C ASP A 41 -0.42 9.71 -23.10
N TYR A 42 -0.07 9.91 -21.83
CA TYR A 42 -0.95 10.61 -20.90
C TYR A 42 -0.25 11.88 -20.43
N GLY A 43 -0.72 13.03 -20.92
CA GLY A 43 -0.42 14.31 -20.31
C GLY A 43 -0.96 14.39 -18.87
N LEU A 44 -1.33 15.59 -18.42
CA LEU A 44 -1.86 15.89 -17.07
C LEU A 44 -3.25 15.25 -16.77
N GLU A 45 -3.52 14.03 -17.22
CA GLU A 45 -4.80 13.32 -17.09
C GLU A 45 -4.94 12.63 -15.74
N ILE A 46 -5.14 13.45 -14.69
CA ILE A 46 -5.47 13.04 -13.32
C ILE A 46 -6.60 11.99 -13.27
N THR A 47 -7.49 12.01 -14.27
CA THR A 47 -8.62 11.08 -14.45
C THR A 47 -8.21 9.62 -14.60
N LYS A 48 -7.01 9.32 -15.09
CA LYS A 48 -6.48 7.95 -15.23
C LYS A 48 -5.70 7.49 -14.00
N PHE A 49 -5.03 8.43 -13.33
CA PHE A 49 -4.24 8.17 -12.13
C PHE A 49 -5.08 7.86 -10.89
N LEU A 50 -6.18 8.60 -10.70
CA LEU A 50 -6.98 8.53 -9.48
C LEU A 50 -7.66 7.15 -9.28
N PRO A 51 -8.27 6.52 -10.31
CA PRO A 51 -8.87 5.19 -10.17
C PRO A 51 -7.85 4.10 -9.80
N LEU A 52 -6.60 4.24 -10.26
CA LEU A 52 -5.53 3.28 -9.98
C LEU A 52 -5.14 3.28 -8.49
N LEU A 53 -5.09 4.46 -7.87
CA LEU A 53 -4.74 4.62 -6.45
C LEU A 53 -5.93 4.42 -5.51
N LEU A 54 -7.16 4.43 -6.02
CA LEU A 54 -8.38 4.41 -5.21
C LEU A 54 -8.46 3.19 -4.26
N PRO A 55 -8.14 1.95 -4.67
CA PRO A 55 -8.08 0.83 -3.73
C PRO A 55 -6.97 0.96 -2.68
N VAL A 56 -5.84 1.59 -3.02
CA VAL A 56 -4.77 1.87 -2.05
C VAL A 56 -5.27 2.78 -0.93
N CYS A 57 -6.07 3.81 -1.25
CA CYS A 57 -6.73 4.66 -0.24
C CYS A 57 -7.51 3.81 0.77
N PHE A 58 -8.34 2.90 0.27
CA PHE A 58 -9.22 2.11 1.12
C PHE A 58 -8.49 1.02 1.88
N ILE A 59 -7.36 0.52 1.38
CA ILE A 59 -6.44 -0.34 2.14
C ILE A 59 -5.88 0.43 3.35
N LEU A 60 -5.45 1.68 3.16
CA LEU A 60 -4.94 2.54 4.24
C LEU A 60 -6.05 2.85 5.26
N PHE A 61 -7.27 3.17 4.81
CA PHE A 61 -8.42 3.35 5.71
C PHE A 61 -8.82 2.07 6.45
N PHE A 62 -8.74 0.90 5.81
CA PHE A 62 -9.07 -0.37 6.45
C PHE A 62 -8.07 -0.74 7.56
N THR A 63 -6.80 -0.39 7.36
CA THR A 63 -5.71 -0.62 8.32
C THR A 63 -5.53 0.52 9.32
N SER A 64 -6.27 1.62 9.14
CA SER A 64 -6.26 2.81 9.98
C SER A 64 -6.75 2.61 11.39
N GLY A 65 -6.21 3.43 12.30
CA GLY A 65 -6.54 3.42 13.71
C GLY A 65 -6.06 2.13 14.38
N SER A 66 -5.12 1.42 13.75
CA SER A 66 -4.61 0.17 14.28
C SER A 66 -3.86 0.41 15.59
N ILE A 67 -3.11 1.50 15.67
CA ILE A 67 -2.34 1.92 16.84
C ILE A 67 -3.13 2.89 17.71
N GLU A 68 -3.93 3.78 17.12
CA GLU A 68 -4.78 4.72 17.87
C GLU A 68 -5.76 3.98 18.80
N ASN A 69 -6.41 2.91 18.31
CA ASN A 69 -7.30 2.07 19.12
C ASN A 69 -6.57 1.31 20.26
N LEU A 70 -5.24 1.15 20.19
CA LEU A 70 -4.48 0.57 21.30
C LEU A 70 -4.26 1.57 22.43
N LYS A 71 -4.23 2.87 22.14
CA LYS A 71 -4.06 3.92 23.16
C LYS A 71 -5.36 4.27 23.89
N GLN A 72 -6.52 3.90 23.34
CA GLN A 72 -7.84 4.30 23.85
C GLN A 72 -8.70 3.09 24.25
N GLY A 73 -9.58 3.28 25.24
CA GLY A 73 -10.60 2.30 25.64
C GLY A 73 -10.06 0.90 25.96
N TYR A 74 -10.54 -0.12 25.24
CA TYR A 74 -10.20 -1.54 25.45
C TYR A 74 -8.72 -1.85 25.18
N GLY A 75 -8.03 -1.02 24.38
CA GLY A 75 -6.59 -1.13 24.12
C GLY A 75 -5.74 -0.90 25.37
N LYS A 76 -6.12 0.08 26.21
CA LYS A 76 -5.50 0.30 27.53
C LYS A 76 -5.65 -0.93 28.42
N MET A 77 -6.84 -1.56 28.42
CA MET A 77 -7.08 -2.81 29.16
C MET A 77 -6.18 -3.95 28.70
N LEU A 78 -5.94 -4.08 27.39
CA LEU A 78 -5.03 -5.10 26.85
C LEU A 78 -3.58 -4.82 27.20
N ILE A 79 -3.14 -3.56 27.27
CA ILE A 79 -1.78 -3.20 27.70
C ILE A 79 -1.58 -3.46 29.19
N VAL A 80 -2.60 -3.17 30.02
CA VAL A 80 -2.58 -3.46 31.45
C VAL A 80 -2.61 -4.98 31.72
N ARG A 81 -3.27 -5.77 30.85
CA ARG A 81 -3.38 -7.24 30.98
C ARG A 81 -2.28 -8.04 30.29
N ASN A 82 -1.62 -7.53 29.25
CA ASN A 82 -0.58 -8.27 28.52
C ASN A 82 0.83 -7.99 29.05
N TYR A 83 1.58 -9.09 29.14
CA TYR A 83 2.95 -9.19 29.66
C TYR A 83 4.06 -8.49 28.84
N SER A 84 3.83 -8.03 27.59
CA SER A 84 4.82 -7.16 26.89
C SER A 84 4.23 -6.30 25.76
N LYS A 85 4.63 -5.02 25.72
CA LYS A 85 4.26 -4.07 24.65
C LYS A 85 4.73 -4.52 23.25
N THR A 86 5.82 -5.28 23.17
CA THR A 86 6.41 -5.79 21.91
C THR A 86 5.53 -6.82 21.21
N VAL A 87 4.99 -7.79 21.96
CA VAL A 87 4.13 -8.85 21.40
C VAL A 87 2.82 -8.28 20.84
N LEU A 88 2.29 -7.24 21.49
CA LEU A 88 1.08 -6.54 21.03
C LEU A 88 1.29 -5.89 19.65
N ILE A 89 2.41 -5.18 19.46
CA ILE A 89 2.74 -4.55 18.17
C ILE A 89 2.95 -5.61 17.10
N LEU A 90 3.71 -6.66 17.39
CA LEU A 90 3.97 -7.73 16.43
C LEU A 90 2.67 -8.42 16.00
N LYS A 91 1.76 -8.71 16.93
CA LYS A 91 0.43 -9.26 16.62
C LYS A 91 -0.38 -8.31 15.75
N ARG A 92 -0.24 -6.99 15.93
CA ARG A 92 -0.91 -5.98 15.10
C ARG A 92 -0.33 -5.91 13.69
N CYS A 93 0.99 -5.89 13.56
CA CYS A 93 1.67 -5.96 12.26
C CYS A 93 1.28 -7.24 11.51
N LEU A 94 1.21 -8.39 12.20
CA LEU A 94 0.81 -9.65 11.61
C LEU A 94 -0.66 -9.64 11.16
N ASN A 95 -1.57 -9.06 11.95
CA ASN A 95 -2.96 -8.90 11.52
C ASN A 95 -3.09 -8.00 10.29
N ASN A 96 -2.33 -6.90 10.22
CA ASN A 96 -2.31 -6.02 9.05
C ASN A 96 -1.71 -6.72 7.83
N PHE A 97 -0.67 -7.54 8.02
CA PHE A 97 -0.05 -8.35 6.99
C PHE A 97 -1.02 -9.38 6.40
N ILE A 98 -1.74 -10.13 7.24
CA ILE A 98 -2.77 -11.09 6.80
C ILE A 98 -3.90 -10.35 6.05
N ALA A 99 -4.37 -9.23 6.60
CA ALA A 99 -5.40 -8.42 5.94
C ALA A 99 -4.95 -7.98 4.54
N LEU A 100 -3.71 -7.52 4.39
CA LEU A 100 -3.15 -7.14 3.10
C LEU A 100 -3.09 -8.33 2.14
N ILE A 101 -2.65 -9.51 2.58
CA ILE A 101 -2.66 -10.72 1.75
C ILE A 101 -4.07 -10.99 1.21
N CYS A 102 -5.08 -10.98 2.07
CA CYS A 102 -6.47 -11.22 1.64
C CYS A 102 -6.92 -10.20 0.58
N ILE A 103 -6.59 -8.92 0.75
CA ILE A 103 -7.00 -7.87 -0.19
C ILE A 103 -6.27 -8.02 -1.53
N VAL A 104 -4.96 -8.24 -1.51
CA VAL A 104 -4.15 -8.39 -2.73
C VAL A 104 -4.57 -9.64 -3.51
N LEU A 105 -4.86 -10.75 -2.82
CA LEU A 105 -5.41 -11.95 -3.47
C LEU A 105 -6.78 -11.69 -4.09
N PHE A 106 -7.65 -10.95 -3.39
CA PHE A 106 -8.95 -10.56 -3.93
C PHE A 106 -8.83 -9.68 -5.18
N GLN A 107 -7.93 -8.67 -5.17
CA GLN A 107 -7.62 -7.85 -6.34
C GLN A 107 -7.10 -8.71 -7.51
N PHE A 108 -6.19 -9.64 -7.22
CA PHE A 108 -5.65 -10.54 -8.23
C PHE A 108 -6.73 -11.41 -8.87
N ILE A 109 -7.64 -11.98 -8.08
CA ILE A 109 -8.77 -12.79 -8.60
C ILE A 109 -9.67 -11.94 -9.50
N ILE A 110 -10.03 -10.73 -9.07
CA ILE A 110 -10.88 -9.83 -9.85
C ILE A 110 -10.25 -9.52 -11.22
N PHE A 111 -8.98 -9.16 -11.25
CA PHE A 111 -8.25 -8.86 -12.49
C PHE A 111 -7.97 -10.12 -13.32
N PHE A 112 -7.85 -11.28 -12.69
CA PHE A 112 -7.72 -12.56 -13.41
C PHE A 112 -8.98 -12.91 -14.21
N VAL A 113 -10.17 -12.60 -13.67
CA VAL A 113 -11.44 -12.83 -14.37
C VAL A 113 -11.58 -11.91 -15.59
N ALA A 114 -11.15 -10.64 -15.50
CA ALA A 114 -11.20 -9.70 -16.62
C ALA A 114 -9.95 -9.72 -17.52
N ARG A 115 -9.15 -10.79 -17.44
CA ARG A 115 -7.86 -10.86 -18.14
C ARG A 115 -8.00 -10.82 -19.67
N GLU A 116 -9.05 -11.44 -20.21
CA GLU A 116 -9.26 -11.58 -21.66
C GLU A 116 -9.56 -10.25 -22.35
N SER A 117 -10.04 -9.24 -21.61
CA SER A 117 -10.34 -7.91 -22.16
C SER A 117 -9.16 -6.94 -22.08
N MET A 118 -7.99 -7.37 -21.59
CA MET A 118 -6.82 -6.52 -21.34
C MET A 118 -5.59 -6.98 -22.13
N THR A 119 -4.65 -6.05 -22.37
CA THR A 119 -3.43 -6.35 -23.11
C THR A 119 -2.49 -7.28 -22.32
N PRO A 120 -2.01 -8.38 -22.93
CA PRO A 120 -1.17 -9.34 -22.23
C PRO A 120 0.18 -8.75 -21.84
N VAL A 121 0.69 -9.20 -20.71
CA VAL A 121 2.00 -8.79 -20.19
C VAL A 121 2.94 -9.97 -20.33
N GLU A 122 4.01 -9.78 -21.10
CA GLU A 122 4.93 -10.84 -21.50
C GLU A 122 5.72 -11.43 -20.33
N SER A 123 6.13 -10.62 -19.36
CA SER A 123 6.90 -11.09 -18.20
C SER A 123 6.78 -10.18 -16.96
N GLY A 124 7.16 -10.70 -15.79
CA GLY A 124 7.30 -9.87 -14.58
C GLY A 124 6.08 -9.75 -13.68
N THR A 125 4.96 -10.41 -13.98
CA THR A 125 3.73 -10.35 -13.16
C THR A 125 3.95 -10.70 -11.69
N LEU A 126 4.66 -11.79 -11.41
CA LEU A 126 4.98 -12.21 -10.04
C LEU A 126 5.92 -11.21 -9.34
N LYS A 127 6.90 -10.66 -10.07
CA LYS A 127 7.83 -9.64 -9.55
C LYS A 127 7.08 -8.35 -9.18
N SER A 128 6.16 -7.92 -10.03
CA SER A 128 5.29 -6.76 -9.80
C SER A 128 4.37 -6.98 -8.61
N LEU A 129 3.77 -8.18 -8.48
CA LEU A 129 2.91 -8.53 -7.35
C LEU A 129 3.66 -8.48 -6.02
N ILE A 130 4.89 -9.02 -5.96
CA ILE A 130 5.74 -8.96 -4.76
C ILE A 130 6.07 -7.52 -4.39
N MET A 131 6.48 -6.70 -5.35
CA MET A 131 6.81 -5.29 -5.10
C MET A 131 5.59 -4.49 -4.65
N TYR A 132 4.45 -4.67 -5.31
CA TYR A 132 3.17 -4.06 -4.95
C TYR A 132 2.82 -4.37 -3.49
N PHE A 133 2.85 -5.65 -3.11
CA PHE A 133 2.58 -6.09 -1.75
C PHE A 133 3.55 -5.46 -0.73
N LEU A 134 4.86 -5.52 -0.97
CA LEU A 134 5.87 -5.01 -0.05
C LEU A 134 5.81 -3.49 0.11
N THR A 135 5.46 -2.77 -0.96
CA THR A 135 5.33 -1.31 -0.95
C THR A 135 4.07 -0.86 -0.20
N ILE A 136 2.95 -1.54 -0.38
CA ILE A 136 1.75 -1.23 0.41
C ILE A 136 1.97 -1.59 1.88
N PHE A 137 2.67 -2.69 2.15
CA PHE A 137 3.01 -3.05 3.52
C PHE A 137 3.89 -1.97 4.19
N SER A 138 4.88 -1.42 3.49
CA SER A 138 5.70 -0.33 4.04
C SER A 138 4.88 0.93 4.32
N LEU A 139 3.94 1.29 3.45
CA LEU A 139 2.99 2.37 3.70
C LEU A 139 2.17 2.13 4.97
N ILE A 140 1.66 0.92 5.20
CA ILE A 140 0.90 0.56 6.40
C ILE A 140 1.76 0.64 7.67
N VAL A 141 3.03 0.22 7.60
CA VAL A 141 3.95 0.32 8.76
C VAL A 141 4.28 1.78 9.06
N ILE A 142 4.53 2.60 8.04
CA ILE A 142 4.75 4.05 8.19
C ILE A 142 3.50 4.73 8.78
N GLN A 143 2.31 4.38 8.29
CA GLN A 143 1.03 4.83 8.85
C GLN A 143 0.94 4.51 10.33
N SER A 144 1.21 3.27 10.70
CA SER A 144 1.20 2.82 12.10
C SER A 144 2.18 3.61 12.97
N LEU A 145 3.35 3.99 12.41
CA LEU A 145 4.36 4.79 13.11
C LEU A 145 3.90 6.24 13.32
N LEU A 146 3.27 6.85 12.31
CA LEU A 146 2.74 8.21 12.39
C LEU A 146 1.52 8.30 13.31
N GLU A 147 0.67 7.26 13.34
CA GLU A 147 -0.45 7.13 14.27
C GLU A 147 -0.01 7.12 15.75
N ILE A 148 1.29 6.97 16.05
CA ILE A 148 1.83 7.15 17.42
C ILE A 148 1.76 8.62 17.86
N SER A 149 1.87 9.57 16.94
CA SER A 149 1.95 11.00 17.28
C SER A 149 0.77 11.82 16.76
N ILE A 150 0.14 11.39 15.68
CA ILE A 150 -0.88 12.15 14.94
C ILE A 150 -2.18 11.32 14.89
N PRO A 151 -3.37 11.93 14.95
CA PRO A 151 -4.65 11.23 14.74
C PRO A 151 -4.71 10.49 13.40
N ALA A 152 -5.31 9.29 13.36
CA ALA A 152 -5.21 8.41 12.19
C ALA A 152 -5.83 8.99 10.91
N HIS A 153 -6.88 9.81 11.03
CA HIS A 153 -7.51 10.45 9.87
C HIS A 153 -6.57 11.43 9.15
N ILE A 154 -5.75 12.20 9.88
CA ILE A 154 -4.78 13.14 9.30
C ILE A 154 -3.65 12.35 8.63
N VAL A 155 -3.18 11.28 9.28
CA VAL A 155 -2.13 10.42 8.75
C VAL A 155 -2.55 9.81 7.41
N ASN A 156 -3.78 9.30 7.30
CA ASN A 156 -4.28 8.70 6.06
C ASN A 156 -4.32 9.72 4.91
N ILE A 157 -4.80 10.94 5.16
CA ILE A 157 -4.81 12.00 4.17
C ILE A 157 -3.38 12.29 3.71
N GLY A 158 -2.45 12.47 4.66
CA GLY A 158 -1.04 12.76 4.34
C GLY A 158 -0.36 11.65 3.53
N ILE A 159 -0.56 10.38 3.90
CA ILE A 159 0.03 9.25 3.18
C ILE A 159 -0.59 9.11 1.79
N PHE A 160 -1.90 9.31 1.66
CA PHE A 160 -2.54 9.28 0.36
C PHE A 160 -2.03 10.40 -0.56
N THR A 161 -1.94 11.63 -0.06
CA THR A 161 -1.36 12.76 -0.81
C THR A 161 0.08 12.45 -1.21
N TYR A 162 0.87 11.84 -0.33
CA TYR A 162 2.23 11.42 -0.65
C TYR A 162 2.27 10.36 -1.75
N CYS A 163 1.41 9.34 -1.72
CA CYS A 163 1.33 8.33 -2.77
C CYS A 163 0.97 8.95 -4.12
N PHE A 164 0.01 9.87 -4.13
CA PHE A 164 -0.41 10.57 -5.34
C PHE A 164 0.73 11.41 -5.94
N ILE A 165 1.39 12.24 -5.12
CA ILE A 165 2.51 13.09 -5.56
C ILE A 165 3.69 12.23 -6.01
N ALA A 166 4.03 11.17 -5.27
CA ALA A 166 5.13 10.29 -5.61
C ALA A 166 4.93 9.63 -6.98
N TYR A 167 3.74 9.06 -7.23
CA TYR A 167 3.44 8.46 -8.52
C TYR A 167 3.46 9.50 -9.65
N TYR A 168 2.84 10.66 -9.41
CA TYR A 168 2.77 11.76 -10.39
C TYR A 168 4.15 12.29 -10.79
N LEU A 169 5.04 12.54 -9.82
CA LEU A 169 6.38 13.04 -10.09
C LEU A 169 7.25 12.01 -10.80
N VAL A 170 7.15 10.74 -10.39
CA VAL A 170 7.96 9.67 -11.00
C VAL A 170 7.54 9.37 -12.44
N GLN A 171 6.25 9.40 -12.73
CA GLN A 171 5.77 9.17 -14.10
C GLN A 171 6.21 10.28 -15.08
N ASN A 172 6.30 11.54 -14.62
CA ASN A 172 6.45 12.69 -15.51
C ASN A 172 7.86 13.31 -15.53
N PHE A 173 8.64 13.21 -14.44
CA PHE A 173 9.84 14.04 -14.28
C PHE A 173 11.08 13.28 -13.79
N VAL A 174 10.93 12.07 -13.25
CA VAL A 174 12.01 11.41 -12.50
C VAL A 174 12.42 10.08 -13.12
N ASP A 175 13.54 10.11 -13.84
CA ASP A 175 14.18 8.88 -14.33
C ASP A 175 15.24 8.33 -13.36
N ALA A 176 15.83 9.20 -12.55
CA ALA A 176 16.95 8.84 -11.69
C ALA A 176 16.56 7.90 -10.53
N PRO A 177 17.33 6.82 -10.29
CA PRO A 177 16.93 5.74 -9.39
C PRO A 177 16.84 6.16 -7.91
N ILE A 178 17.69 7.09 -7.49
CA ILE A 178 17.73 7.60 -6.11
C ILE A 178 16.43 8.34 -5.77
N TRP A 179 15.91 9.13 -6.70
CA TRP A 179 14.67 9.86 -6.51
C TRP A 179 13.45 8.93 -6.47
N LYS A 180 13.47 7.83 -7.23
CA LYS A 180 12.46 6.76 -7.15
C LYS A 180 12.48 6.05 -5.79
N MET A 181 13.65 5.93 -5.13
CA MET A 181 13.74 5.42 -3.75
C MET A 181 13.17 6.39 -2.71
N ILE A 182 13.33 7.70 -2.90
CA ILE A 182 12.72 8.70 -2.00
C ILE A 182 11.20 8.74 -2.21
N LEU A 183 10.76 8.63 -3.47
CA LEU A 183 9.36 8.55 -3.88
C LEU A 183 8.90 7.09 -3.97
N PHE A 184 9.30 6.27 -2.99
CA PHE A 184 9.08 4.82 -3.01
C PHE A 184 7.63 4.34 -3.21
N PRO A 185 6.54 5.08 -2.87
CA PRO A 185 5.19 4.58 -3.14
C PRO A 185 4.99 4.29 -4.63
N SER A 186 5.70 5.01 -5.49
CA SER A 186 5.64 4.82 -6.94
C SER A 186 6.16 3.43 -7.36
N LEU A 187 7.07 2.83 -6.58
CA LEU A 187 7.64 1.50 -6.82
C LEU A 187 6.61 0.35 -6.66
N MET A 188 5.40 0.63 -6.18
CA MET A 188 4.32 -0.35 -6.18
C MET A 188 3.93 -0.81 -7.59
N PHE A 189 4.28 -0.03 -8.62
CA PHE A 189 3.93 -0.30 -10.02
C PHE A 189 5.10 -0.89 -10.82
N GLY A 190 4.83 -2.00 -11.51
CA GLY A 190 5.79 -2.79 -12.29
C GLY A 190 6.52 -2.02 -13.40
N MET A 191 5.87 -1.02 -14.00
CA MET A 191 6.48 -0.16 -15.03
C MET A 191 7.55 0.77 -14.47
N GLN A 192 7.47 1.14 -13.18
CA GLN A 192 8.39 2.10 -12.57
C GLN A 192 9.58 1.44 -11.86
N ASN A 193 9.43 0.16 -11.48
CA ASN A 193 10.41 -0.58 -10.69
C ASN A 193 11.25 -1.59 -11.50
N GLY A 194 11.06 -1.65 -12.82
CA GLY A 194 11.78 -2.56 -13.72
C GLY A 194 11.34 -4.03 -13.65
N ALA A 195 10.24 -4.33 -12.95
CA ALA A 195 9.72 -5.70 -12.85
C ALA A 195 9.26 -6.25 -14.21
N VAL A 196 8.67 -5.39 -15.04
CA VAL A 196 8.15 -5.73 -16.38
C VAL A 196 9.26 -5.72 -17.42
N SER A 197 10.20 -4.76 -17.35
CA SER A 197 11.33 -4.68 -18.29
C SER A 197 12.44 -5.70 -18.02
N GLY A 198 12.43 -6.37 -16.86
CA GLY A 198 13.42 -7.39 -16.50
C GLY A 198 14.78 -6.83 -16.08
N GLU A 199 14.85 -5.53 -15.78
CA GLU A 199 16.08 -4.84 -15.40
C GLU A 199 16.64 -5.30 -14.04
N SER A 200 17.96 -5.28 -13.90
CA SER A 200 18.65 -5.59 -12.65
C SER A 200 18.32 -4.61 -11.51
N ILE A 201 17.89 -3.39 -11.86
CA ILE A 201 17.52 -2.32 -10.94
C ILE A 201 16.38 -2.78 -10.01
N TYR A 202 15.50 -3.67 -10.48
CA TYR A 202 14.43 -4.26 -9.68
C TYR A 202 14.93 -4.85 -8.35
N TYR A 203 16.03 -5.60 -8.38
CA TYR A 203 16.56 -6.25 -7.17
C TYR A 203 17.12 -5.23 -6.18
N GLY A 204 17.65 -4.11 -6.66
CA GLY A 204 18.08 -2.99 -5.83
C GLY A 204 16.90 -2.35 -5.08
N TYR A 205 15.79 -2.09 -5.79
CA TYR A 205 14.58 -1.57 -5.16
C TYR A 205 13.93 -2.56 -4.20
N LEU A 206 13.95 -3.86 -4.52
CA LEU A 206 13.41 -4.90 -3.65
C LEU A 206 14.17 -4.96 -2.32
N LEU A 207 15.51 -4.96 -2.37
CA LEU A 207 16.34 -4.93 -1.16
C LEU A 207 16.08 -3.66 -0.33
N PHE A 208 15.95 -2.51 -0.99
CA PHE A 208 15.62 -1.26 -0.33
C PHE A 208 14.28 -1.32 0.42
N ILE A 209 13.20 -1.82 -0.22
CA ILE A 209 11.88 -1.90 0.41
C ILE A 209 11.87 -2.90 1.57
N VAL A 210 12.56 -4.03 1.44
CA VAL A 210 12.69 -5.00 2.54
C VAL A 210 13.43 -4.37 3.73
N ALA A 211 14.54 -3.66 3.48
CA ALA A 211 15.30 -2.97 4.51
C ALA A 211 14.46 -1.87 5.19
N LEU A 212 13.70 -1.08 4.40
CA LEU A 212 12.80 -0.05 4.89
C LEU A 212 11.72 -0.64 5.79
N ASN A 213 11.08 -1.74 5.38
CA ASN A 213 10.09 -2.44 6.20
C ASN A 213 10.67 -2.91 7.54
N ALA A 214 11.83 -3.56 7.53
CA ALA A 214 12.49 -4.03 8.74
C ALA A 214 12.83 -2.86 9.69
N LEU A 215 13.37 -1.77 9.14
CA LEU A 215 13.71 -0.56 9.88
C LEU A 215 12.46 0.11 10.47
N CYS A 216 11.39 0.25 9.69
CA CYS A 216 10.15 0.87 10.16
C CYS A 216 9.51 0.06 11.31
N ILE A 217 9.49 -1.29 11.21
CA ILE A 217 8.99 -2.16 12.29
C ILE A 217 9.86 -2.02 13.55
N PHE A 218 11.18 -1.96 13.38
CA PHE A 218 12.11 -1.76 14.50
C PHE A 218 11.87 -0.42 15.21
N ILE A 219 11.76 0.68 14.46
CA ILE A 219 11.47 2.01 15.02
C ILE A 219 10.08 2.04 15.67
N LEU A 220 9.07 1.44 15.04
CA LEU A 220 7.72 1.33 15.59
C LEU A 220 7.75 0.70 16.99
N ASN A 221 8.49 -0.41 17.13
CA ASN A 221 8.66 -1.10 18.40
C ASN A 221 9.37 -0.23 19.45
N LEU A 222 10.45 0.45 19.08
CA LEU A 222 11.16 1.37 19.98
C LEU A 222 10.29 2.54 20.44
N ARG A 223 9.57 3.19 19.52
CA ARG A 223 8.71 4.33 19.85
C ARG A 223 7.53 3.93 20.72
N PHE A 224 6.87 2.81 20.41
CA PHE A 224 5.72 2.36 21.19
C PHE A 224 6.10 1.92 22.62
N LYS A 225 7.33 1.41 22.84
CA LYS A 225 7.85 1.16 24.19
C LYS A 225 7.93 2.46 25.01
N LYS A 226 8.41 3.54 24.39
CA LYS A 226 8.62 4.86 25.00
C LYS A 226 7.34 5.67 25.21
N THR A 227 6.26 5.38 24.48
CA THR A 227 4.98 6.01 24.77
C THR A 227 4.47 5.57 26.14
N ASP A 228 4.33 6.56 27.03
CA ASP A 228 3.58 6.41 28.27
C ASP A 228 2.11 6.26 27.95
N ILE A 229 1.53 5.20 28.53
CA ILE A 229 0.12 4.87 28.39
C ILE A 229 -0.43 4.93 29.81
N PHE A 230 -0.36 6.12 30.40
CA PHE A 230 -1.01 6.48 31.65
C PHE A 230 -1.87 7.71 31.37
#